data_AF-A0A7C3ALJ0-F1
#
_entry.id   AF-A0A7C3ALJ0-F1
#
_cell.length_a   1.000
_cell.length_b   1.000
_cell.length_c   1.000
_cell.angle_alpha   90.00
_cell.angle_beta   90.00
_cell.angle_gamma   90.00
#
_symmetry.space_group_name_H-M   'P 1'
#
loop_
_entity.id
_entity.type
_entity.pdbx_description
1 polymer ?
#
loop_
_entity_poly.entity_id
_entity_poly.type
_entity_poly.pdbx_seq_one_letter_code
_entity_poly.pdbx_strand_id
1 'polypeptide(L)'
;MRERSAQVSRPAKGWSLRFATASLLVSALLLASTALFVARPELAGAVLGPQQGQAEPPAPQFAQPPAWALAPAQPKPGCRYFPETQHNLCFGFRAYWETYGGLLEFGFPLTEEYVDPVLGLTVQWFERARFEWHPGVIPERFDVLEGRVGAELLGIDGLPQAPTPTPTPTPTPTPPPAPALTIDLTPASDTNAVGTSHTVTAVVERNGAPASGERVRFRVTGGGSPSPSSGSDVTDSDGEATFTFTNSLAATNTIEAWVDLDNDGVRDADEPLDTATKTWTGELDIELAPSSDTNPVGTNHTVTATVERNGVAVSGVRVRFQVSTEGDPSPTTGSDVTDTDGEATFTFSNDEPATNTVTAWIDLDGNTTRNSNEPFDTATKKWVAWTLSLSPSVDTNLIGGDPDGNGPLSANQHRVTATLSNPAATDLSGVPIRFTVTASGGSVSPSTGTATTNSSGIASSPTVTFNDTGTTEM
;
A
#
# COMPACT_ATOMS: atom_id res chain seq x y z
N MET A 1 64.62 23.43 7.69
CA MET A 1 63.75 23.66 6.52
C MET A 1 62.33 23.37 7.00
N ARG A 2 61.48 24.36 7.40
CA ARG A 2 60.70 25.32 6.57
C ARG A 2 59.96 24.55 5.46
N GLU A 3 58.63 24.42 5.41
CA GLU A 3 57.54 25.43 5.27
C GLU A 3 56.18 24.75 5.55
N ARG A 4 55.20 25.30 6.30
CA ARG A 4 54.21 26.40 6.10
C ARG A 4 52.77 25.85 6.03
N SER A 5 51.91 26.52 6.79
CA SER A 5 50.46 26.40 6.91
C SER A 5 49.67 26.72 5.63
N ALA A 6 48.47 26.16 5.52
CA ALA A 6 47.29 26.87 4.98
C ALA A 6 45.98 26.18 5.41
N GLN A 7 45.17 26.88 6.24
CA GLN A 7 43.71 26.69 6.32
C GLN A 7 43.07 27.25 5.05
N VAL A 8 42.01 26.62 4.51
CA VAL A 8 40.90 27.32 3.81
C VAL A 8 39.57 26.54 3.91
N SER A 9 38.58 27.27 4.44
CA SER A 9 37.11 27.27 4.34
C SER A 9 36.25 26.09 3.83
N ARG A 10 35.14 25.88 4.58
CA ARG A 10 33.86 25.33 4.10
C ARG A 10 33.17 26.29 3.11
N PRO A 11 32.26 25.78 2.26
CA PRO A 11 30.86 26.20 2.47
C PRO A 11 29.83 25.05 2.36
N ALA A 12 28.72 25.28 3.06
CA ALA A 12 27.51 24.48 3.08
C ALA A 12 26.80 24.45 1.71
N LYS A 13 26.19 23.31 1.36
CA LYS A 13 25.15 23.24 0.33
C LYS A 13 23.80 23.12 1.03
N GLY A 14 23.01 24.18 0.90
CA GLY A 14 21.62 24.23 1.33
C GLY A 14 20.69 23.46 0.39
N TRP A 15 19.63 22.93 0.97
CA TRP A 15 18.45 22.43 0.28
C TRP A 15 17.59 23.58 -0.26
N SER A 16 16.97 23.37 -1.43
CA SER A 16 15.82 24.16 -1.85
C SER A 16 14.86 23.31 -2.69
N LEU A 17 13.73 22.98 -2.08
CA LEU A 17 12.47 22.58 -2.72
C LEU A 17 11.93 23.76 -3.57
N ARG A 18 11.46 23.50 -4.79
CA ARG A 18 10.47 24.37 -5.46
C ARG A 18 9.48 23.55 -6.29
N PHE A 19 8.21 23.86 -6.05
CA PHE A 19 7.00 23.33 -6.67
C PHE A 19 6.86 23.69 -8.16
N ALA A 20 6.14 22.83 -8.86
CA ALA A 20 5.67 22.98 -10.22
C ALA A 20 4.59 24.07 -10.37
N THR A 21 4.57 24.76 -11.51
CA THR A 21 3.39 25.42 -12.07
C THR A 21 3.39 25.32 -13.60
N ALA A 22 2.20 25.06 -14.14
CA ALA A 22 1.84 24.83 -15.53
C ALA A 22 1.80 26.09 -16.41
N SER A 23 1.94 25.94 -17.73
CA SER A 23 0.88 26.20 -18.74
C SER A 23 1.41 26.39 -20.18
N LEU A 24 0.52 26.05 -21.11
CA LEU A 24 0.58 26.04 -22.58
C LEU A 24 1.30 27.22 -23.24
N LEU A 25 1.92 26.94 -24.40
CA LEU A 25 1.78 27.77 -25.59
C LEU A 25 1.90 26.95 -26.88
N VAL A 26 0.82 27.02 -27.66
CA VAL A 26 0.66 26.54 -29.03
C VAL A 26 1.56 27.35 -29.96
N SER A 27 2.20 26.73 -30.94
CA SER A 27 2.71 27.43 -32.12
C SER A 27 2.67 26.53 -33.36
N ALA A 28 2.01 27.09 -34.37
CA ALA A 28 1.71 26.52 -35.67
C ALA A 28 2.94 26.48 -36.58
N LEU A 29 2.95 25.55 -37.55
CA LEU A 29 3.58 25.81 -38.83
C LEU A 29 2.85 25.09 -39.97
N LEU A 30 2.54 25.89 -40.99
CA LEU A 30 1.90 25.58 -42.25
C LEU A 30 2.64 24.52 -43.07
N LEU A 31 1.89 23.74 -43.86
CA LEU A 31 2.23 23.49 -45.26
C LEU A 31 0.95 23.51 -46.12
N ALA A 32 0.99 24.38 -47.12
CA ALA A 32 -0.05 24.60 -48.11
C ALA A 32 0.04 23.57 -49.25
N SER A 33 -1.10 23.25 -49.85
CA SER A 33 -1.17 23.00 -51.30
C SER A 33 -2.55 23.34 -51.86
N THR A 34 -2.49 24.18 -52.86
CA THR A 34 -3.56 24.77 -53.68
C THR A 34 -4.16 23.78 -54.68
N ALA A 35 -5.46 23.86 -54.95
CA ALA A 35 -6.01 23.73 -56.30
C ALA A 35 -7.45 24.28 -56.44
N LEU A 36 -7.53 25.39 -57.20
CA LEU A 36 -8.50 25.74 -58.25
C LEU A 36 -10.03 25.82 -58.00
N PHE A 37 -10.46 27.08 -58.00
CA PHE A 37 -11.70 27.67 -58.55
C PHE A 37 -12.42 26.87 -59.67
N VAL A 38 -13.75 26.72 -59.55
CA VAL A 38 -14.73 27.20 -60.55
C VAL A 38 -15.97 27.72 -59.83
N ALA A 39 -16.28 29.00 -60.03
CA ALA A 39 -17.51 29.65 -59.61
C ALA A 39 -18.58 29.53 -60.70
N ARG A 40 -19.87 29.41 -60.33
CA ARG A 40 -20.97 30.10 -61.01
C ARG A 40 -22.09 30.48 -60.03
N PRO A 41 -22.55 31.75 -60.04
CA PRO A 41 -23.63 32.26 -59.20
C PRO A 41 -24.96 32.27 -59.96
N GLU A 42 -26.09 32.19 -59.25
CA GLU A 42 -27.30 32.90 -59.67
C GLU A 42 -28.23 33.20 -58.49
N LEU A 43 -28.85 34.38 -58.60
CA LEU A 43 -29.55 35.15 -57.58
C LEU A 43 -31.07 34.95 -57.63
N ALA A 44 -31.69 35.36 -56.52
CA ALA A 44 -33.00 36.02 -56.43
C ALA A 44 -34.27 35.17 -56.24
N GLY A 45 -34.79 35.26 -55.01
CA GLY A 45 -36.06 35.94 -54.77
C GLY A 45 -37.31 35.07 -54.58
N ALA A 46 -37.78 34.94 -53.34
CA ALA A 46 -39.18 35.16 -52.97
C ALA A 46 -39.35 35.07 -51.44
N VAL A 47 -39.72 36.19 -50.84
CA VAL A 47 -40.32 36.28 -49.51
C VAL A 47 -41.81 35.95 -49.65
N LEU A 48 -42.31 34.90 -49.00
CA LEU A 48 -43.74 34.70 -48.72
C LEU A 48 -43.95 33.87 -47.43
N GLY A 49 -44.53 34.51 -46.40
CA GLY A 49 -45.50 33.91 -45.46
C GLY A 49 -44.98 33.28 -44.15
N PRO A 50 -45.70 33.46 -43.02
CA PRO A 50 -45.33 32.85 -41.75
C PRO A 50 -45.64 31.36 -41.82
N GLN A 51 -44.65 30.51 -41.52
CA GLN A 51 -44.92 29.09 -41.29
C GLN A 51 -45.75 28.99 -40.01
N GLN A 52 -47.03 28.63 -40.19
CA GLN A 52 -47.91 28.15 -39.15
C GLN A 52 -47.21 27.01 -38.38
N GLY A 53 -47.46 26.98 -37.07
CA GLY A 53 -46.77 26.13 -36.11
C GLY A 53 -46.56 24.70 -36.58
N GLN A 54 -45.29 24.35 -36.75
CA GLN A 54 -44.87 23.00 -36.40
C GLN A 54 -44.74 23.00 -34.88
N ALA A 55 -45.76 22.46 -34.23
CA ALA A 55 -45.58 21.95 -32.88
C ALA A 55 -44.36 21.01 -32.93
N GLU A 56 -43.40 21.27 -32.06
CA GLU A 56 -42.38 20.29 -31.71
C GLU A 56 -43.11 18.96 -31.44
N PRO A 57 -42.67 17.84 -32.05
CA PRO A 57 -43.27 16.55 -31.73
C PRO A 57 -43.19 16.37 -30.21
N PRO A 58 -44.26 15.90 -29.54
CA PRO A 58 -44.19 15.69 -28.11
C PRO A 58 -43.00 14.77 -27.84
N ALA A 59 -42.10 15.19 -26.95
CA ALA A 59 -41.03 14.34 -26.46
C ALA A 59 -41.63 12.99 -26.06
N PRO A 60 -40.96 11.86 -26.34
CA PRO A 60 -41.48 10.54 -25.97
C PRO A 60 -41.81 10.55 -24.48
N GLN A 61 -43.10 10.40 -24.15
CA GLN A 61 -43.61 10.49 -22.78
C GLN A 61 -43.03 9.40 -21.86
N PHE A 62 -42.32 8.41 -22.41
CA PHE A 62 -41.74 7.27 -21.72
C PHE A 62 -40.42 7.58 -21.00
N ALA A 63 -39.73 8.66 -21.39
CA ALA A 63 -38.40 8.96 -20.89
C ALA A 63 -38.35 9.62 -19.51
N GLN A 64 -39.49 10.01 -18.92
CA GLN A 64 -39.54 10.75 -17.65
C GLN A 64 -40.69 10.25 -16.77
N PRO A 65 -40.54 10.23 -15.42
CA PRO A 65 -41.63 9.87 -14.53
C PRO A 65 -42.79 10.87 -14.62
N PRO A 66 -44.05 10.44 -14.40
CA PRO A 66 -45.17 11.36 -14.36
C PRO A 66 -45.05 12.31 -13.16
N ALA A 67 -45.53 13.54 -13.31
CA ALA A 67 -45.35 14.59 -12.30
C ALA A 67 -45.89 14.23 -10.90
N TRP A 68 -46.91 13.37 -10.81
CA TRP A 68 -47.44 12.90 -9.52
C TRP A 68 -46.51 11.91 -8.81
N ALA A 69 -45.66 11.18 -9.54
CA ALA A 69 -44.73 10.20 -8.96
C ALA A 69 -43.49 10.87 -8.34
N LEU A 70 -43.17 12.09 -8.80
CA LEU A 70 -42.12 12.95 -8.27
C LEU A 70 -42.52 13.71 -6.98
N ALA A 71 -43.76 13.53 -6.50
CA ALA A 71 -44.22 14.23 -5.32
C ALA A 71 -43.51 13.69 -4.05
N PRO A 72 -43.03 14.57 -3.14
CA PRO A 72 -42.37 14.14 -1.92
C PRO A 72 -43.20 13.18 -1.10
N ALA A 73 -42.59 12.09 -0.65
CA ALA A 73 -43.22 11.08 0.17
C ALA A 73 -42.88 11.25 1.66
N GLN A 74 -43.75 10.72 2.52
CA GLN A 74 -43.43 10.60 3.93
C GLN A 74 -42.59 9.33 4.18
N PRO A 75 -41.71 9.31 5.20
CA PRO A 75 -40.95 8.11 5.56
C PRO A 75 -41.86 6.91 5.87
N LYS A 76 -41.55 5.75 5.29
CA LYS A 76 -42.30 4.50 5.47
C LYS A 76 -41.55 3.49 6.36
N PRO A 77 -42.21 2.87 7.35
CA PRO A 77 -41.61 1.79 8.13
C PRO A 77 -41.20 0.61 7.25
N GLY A 78 -39.99 0.07 7.46
CA GLY A 78 -39.47 -1.05 6.68
C GLY A 78 -38.84 -0.67 5.34
N CYS A 79 -38.82 0.61 4.98
CA CYS A 79 -38.13 1.15 3.80
C CYS A 79 -36.93 2.00 4.21
N ARG A 80 -36.02 2.23 3.26
CA ARG A 80 -34.95 3.22 3.41
C ARG A 80 -35.47 4.56 2.88
N TYR A 81 -35.59 5.56 3.75
CA TYR A 81 -36.01 6.90 3.37
C TYR A 81 -34.79 7.78 3.11
N PHE A 82 -34.79 8.50 1.98
CA PHE A 82 -33.74 9.43 1.58
C PHE A 82 -34.23 10.87 1.76
N PRO A 83 -33.79 11.60 2.80
CA PRO A 83 -34.21 12.98 3.02
C PRO A 83 -33.76 13.94 1.91
N GLU A 84 -32.72 13.58 1.16
CA GLU A 84 -32.15 14.38 0.05
C GLU A 84 -33.14 14.56 -1.10
N THR A 85 -33.90 13.51 -1.41
CA THR A 85 -34.91 13.52 -2.48
C THR A 85 -36.35 13.40 -1.95
N GLN A 86 -36.52 13.13 -0.66
CA GLN A 86 -37.81 12.89 0.00
C GLN A 86 -38.56 11.67 -0.54
N HIS A 87 -37.83 10.60 -0.87
CA HIS A 87 -38.41 9.35 -1.39
C HIS A 87 -37.92 8.12 -0.63
N ASN A 88 -38.75 7.06 -0.67
CA ASN A 88 -38.49 5.78 -0.03
C ASN A 88 -38.06 4.74 -1.06
N LEU A 89 -37.15 3.86 -0.63
CA LEU A 89 -36.74 2.68 -1.36
C LEU A 89 -37.10 1.43 -0.55
N CYS A 90 -37.91 0.55 -1.13
CA CYS A 90 -38.55 -0.56 -0.44
C CYS A 90 -38.30 -1.90 -1.15
N PHE A 91 -38.71 -2.99 -0.50
CA PHE A 91 -38.84 -4.33 -1.09
C PHE A 91 -37.67 -4.80 -2.00
N GLY A 92 -37.98 -5.39 -3.15
CA GLY A 92 -37.01 -5.96 -4.08
C GLY A 92 -36.10 -4.92 -4.73
N PHE A 93 -36.60 -3.71 -5.00
CA PHE A 93 -35.79 -2.61 -5.53
C PHE A 93 -34.73 -2.13 -4.53
N ARG A 94 -35.05 -2.11 -3.22
CA ARG A 94 -34.04 -1.87 -2.18
C ARG A 94 -32.97 -2.93 -2.17
N ALA A 95 -33.37 -4.21 -2.17
CA ALA A 95 -32.43 -5.32 -2.14
C ALA A 95 -31.49 -5.27 -3.35
N TYR A 96 -32.03 -4.97 -4.53
CA TYR A 96 -31.25 -4.83 -5.75
C TYR A 96 -30.29 -3.63 -5.70
N TRP A 97 -30.78 -2.45 -5.32
CA TRP A 97 -29.98 -1.23 -5.19
C TRP A 97 -28.83 -1.42 -4.19
N GLU A 98 -29.08 -2.02 -3.03
CA GLU A 98 -28.07 -2.26 -1.99
C GLU A 98 -27.00 -3.29 -2.42
N THR A 99 -27.36 -4.22 -3.31
CA THR A 99 -26.47 -5.32 -3.71
C THR A 99 -25.60 -4.96 -4.92
N TYR A 100 -26.14 -4.23 -5.91
CA TYR A 100 -25.54 -4.17 -7.25
C TYR A 100 -24.91 -2.82 -7.64
N GLY A 101 -25.00 -1.78 -6.82
CA GLY A 101 -24.31 -0.52 -7.13
C GLY A 101 -24.67 0.69 -6.28
N GLY A 102 -25.81 0.63 -5.60
CA GLY A 102 -26.21 1.63 -4.61
C GLY A 102 -26.17 3.06 -5.15
N LEU A 103 -25.72 3.97 -4.30
CA LEU A 103 -25.66 5.40 -4.60
C LEU A 103 -24.71 5.75 -5.75
N LEU A 104 -23.62 4.98 -5.92
CA LEU A 104 -22.60 5.30 -6.93
C LEU A 104 -23.08 4.96 -8.34
N GLU A 105 -23.84 3.87 -8.51
CA GLU A 105 -24.33 3.46 -9.83
C GLU A 105 -25.67 4.10 -10.15
N PHE A 106 -26.65 3.94 -9.26
CA PHE A 106 -28.05 4.28 -9.56
C PHE A 106 -28.46 5.67 -9.05
N GLY A 107 -27.75 6.21 -8.05
CA GLY A 107 -28.09 7.49 -7.41
C GLY A 107 -29.27 7.39 -6.44
N PHE A 108 -29.78 8.54 -6.00
CA PHE A 108 -30.94 8.61 -5.10
C PHE A 108 -32.25 8.30 -5.82
N PRO A 109 -33.27 7.72 -5.13
CA PRO A 109 -34.60 7.55 -5.71
C PRO A 109 -35.26 8.92 -5.94
N LEU A 110 -35.89 9.08 -7.11
CA LEU A 110 -36.62 10.28 -7.51
C LEU A 110 -38.14 10.10 -7.47
N THR A 111 -38.62 8.86 -7.31
CA THR A 111 -40.04 8.55 -7.15
C THR A 111 -40.25 7.51 -6.05
N GLU A 112 -41.49 7.30 -5.64
CA GLU A 112 -41.87 6.04 -4.98
C GLU A 112 -41.95 4.90 -6.00
N GLU A 113 -42.06 3.66 -5.52
CA GLU A 113 -42.49 2.53 -6.34
C GLU A 113 -43.95 2.73 -6.77
N TYR A 114 -44.23 2.67 -8.07
CA TYR A 114 -45.58 2.78 -8.61
C TYR A 114 -45.78 1.87 -9.82
N VAL A 115 -47.03 1.52 -10.12
CA VAL A 115 -47.36 0.80 -11.35
C VAL A 115 -47.41 1.79 -12.50
N ASP A 116 -46.49 1.66 -13.44
CA ASP A 116 -46.44 2.52 -14.61
C ASP A 116 -47.69 2.30 -15.48
N PRO A 117 -48.48 3.35 -15.76
CA PRO A 117 -49.74 3.20 -16.49
C PRO A 117 -49.54 2.87 -17.97
N VAL A 118 -48.33 3.04 -18.50
CA VAL A 118 -47.97 2.68 -19.87
C VAL A 118 -47.41 1.26 -19.92
N LEU A 119 -46.39 0.97 -19.10
CA LEU A 119 -45.68 -0.31 -19.14
C LEU A 119 -46.46 -1.43 -18.44
N GLY A 120 -47.35 -1.09 -17.50
CA GLY A 120 -48.04 -2.06 -16.65
C GLY A 120 -47.14 -2.75 -15.63
N LEU A 121 -45.89 -2.31 -15.50
CA LEU A 121 -44.89 -2.85 -14.57
C LEU A 121 -44.81 -1.98 -13.32
N THR A 122 -44.38 -2.57 -12.20
CA THR A 122 -43.95 -1.74 -11.06
C THR A 122 -42.60 -1.14 -11.41
N VAL A 123 -42.48 0.18 -11.29
CA VAL A 123 -41.27 0.91 -11.62
C VAL A 123 -40.89 1.87 -10.51
N GLN A 124 -39.61 2.21 -10.46
CA GLN A 124 -39.10 3.31 -9.65
C GLN A 124 -37.97 4.01 -10.38
N TRP A 125 -37.97 5.34 -10.36
CA TRP A 125 -36.94 6.15 -10.97
C TRP A 125 -35.89 6.58 -9.94
N PHE A 126 -34.65 6.61 -10.39
CA PHE A 126 -33.49 7.10 -9.66
C PHE A 126 -32.79 8.16 -10.51
N GLU A 127 -31.83 8.87 -9.91
CA GLU A 127 -31.04 9.89 -10.62
C GLU A 127 -30.35 9.37 -11.88
N ARG A 128 -30.04 8.07 -11.94
CA ARG A 128 -29.24 7.47 -13.03
C ARG A 128 -29.85 6.22 -13.66
N ALA A 129 -30.99 5.72 -13.16
CA ALA A 129 -31.62 4.52 -13.67
C ALA A 129 -33.13 4.51 -13.46
N ARG A 130 -33.86 3.71 -14.25
CA ARG A 130 -35.24 3.30 -13.97
C ARG A 130 -35.24 1.81 -13.69
N PHE A 131 -35.73 1.40 -12.54
CA PHE A 131 -35.93 -0.01 -12.23
C PHE A 131 -37.33 -0.44 -12.66
N GLU A 132 -37.43 -1.63 -13.23
CA GLU A 132 -38.66 -2.26 -13.68
C GLU A 132 -38.78 -3.66 -13.07
N TRP A 133 -39.95 -3.97 -12.52
CA TRP A 133 -40.21 -5.27 -11.91
C TRP A 133 -40.72 -6.28 -12.94
N HIS A 134 -39.93 -7.32 -13.21
CA HIS A 134 -40.16 -8.40 -14.16
C HIS A 134 -40.13 -9.76 -13.45
N PRO A 135 -41.27 -10.25 -12.92
CA PRO A 135 -41.31 -11.48 -12.14
C PRO A 135 -40.98 -12.73 -13.00
N GLY A 136 -40.00 -13.52 -12.56
CA GLY A 136 -39.67 -14.83 -13.17
C GLY A 136 -38.69 -14.78 -14.33
N VAL A 137 -37.91 -13.71 -14.48
CA VAL A 137 -36.81 -13.63 -15.46
C VAL A 137 -35.61 -14.42 -14.95
N ILE A 138 -35.04 -15.31 -15.80
CA ILE A 138 -33.86 -16.10 -15.46
C ILE A 138 -32.59 -15.25 -15.64
N PRO A 139 -31.63 -15.31 -14.69
CA PRO A 139 -31.71 -16.06 -13.44
C PRO A 139 -32.69 -15.40 -12.48
N GLU A 140 -33.53 -16.22 -11.83
CA GLU A 140 -34.68 -15.85 -10.95
C GLU A 140 -34.33 -14.89 -9.79
N ARG A 141 -33.05 -14.49 -9.69
CA ARG A 141 -32.48 -13.59 -8.69
C ARG A 141 -32.67 -12.10 -9.00
N PHE A 142 -33.04 -11.74 -10.22
CA PHE A 142 -33.11 -10.33 -10.65
C PHE A 142 -34.48 -9.96 -11.20
N ASP A 143 -35.57 -10.16 -10.48
CA ASP A 143 -36.88 -9.63 -10.87
C ASP A 143 -36.88 -8.09 -11.11
N VAL A 144 -35.73 -7.41 -11.03
CA VAL A 144 -35.46 -6.02 -11.37
C VAL A 144 -34.60 -5.94 -12.64
N LEU A 145 -35.11 -5.29 -13.69
CA LEU A 145 -34.34 -4.88 -14.87
C LEU A 145 -34.21 -3.35 -14.94
N GLU A 146 -33.13 -2.87 -15.55
CA GLU A 146 -32.99 -1.45 -15.87
C GLU A 146 -33.73 -1.11 -17.17
N GLY A 147 -34.58 -0.09 -17.10
CA GLY A 147 -35.35 0.40 -18.23
C GLY A 147 -34.45 0.93 -19.34
N ARG A 148 -34.87 0.72 -20.59
CA ARG A 148 -34.13 1.15 -21.79
C ARG A 148 -34.33 2.64 -22.09
N VAL A 149 -34.12 3.49 -21.08
CA VAL A 149 -34.39 4.94 -21.11
C VAL A 149 -33.69 5.63 -22.30
N GLY A 150 -32.51 5.15 -22.71
CA GLY A 150 -31.80 5.65 -23.90
C GLY A 150 -32.49 5.31 -25.24
N ALA A 151 -33.09 4.13 -25.37
CA ALA A 151 -33.85 3.75 -26.57
C ALA A 151 -35.18 4.53 -26.66
N GLU A 152 -35.81 4.76 -25.51
CA GLU A 152 -37.03 5.55 -25.37
C GLU A 152 -36.81 7.03 -25.66
N LEU A 153 -35.73 7.63 -25.15
CA LEU A 153 -35.35 9.03 -25.41
C LEU A 153 -35.12 9.31 -26.89
N LEU A 154 -34.53 8.35 -27.61
CA LEU A 154 -34.21 8.48 -29.02
C LEU A 154 -35.42 8.14 -29.92
N GLY A 155 -36.57 7.77 -29.35
CA GLY A 155 -37.77 7.41 -30.11
C GLY A 155 -37.52 6.22 -31.05
N ILE A 156 -36.56 5.35 -30.73
CA ILE A 156 -36.19 4.20 -31.57
C ILE A 156 -37.15 3.04 -31.27
N ASP A 157 -38.45 3.31 -31.37
CA ASP A 157 -39.52 2.31 -31.33
C ASP A 157 -39.81 1.71 -32.73
N GLY A 158 -39.00 2.08 -33.73
CA GLY A 158 -39.23 1.80 -35.15
C GLY A 158 -38.12 1.04 -35.89
N LEU A 159 -37.03 0.63 -35.23
CA LEU A 159 -36.21 -0.44 -35.80
C LEU A 159 -36.97 -1.75 -35.61
N PRO A 160 -36.96 -2.68 -36.58
CA PRO A 160 -37.83 -3.85 -36.56
C PRO A 160 -37.66 -4.56 -35.22
N GLN A 161 -38.76 -4.68 -34.48
CA GLN A 161 -38.81 -5.66 -33.41
C GLN A 161 -38.42 -7.02 -34.01
N ALA A 162 -37.60 -7.79 -33.31
CA ALA A 162 -37.39 -9.18 -33.66
C ALA A 162 -38.79 -9.83 -33.87
N PRO A 163 -38.99 -10.61 -34.93
CA PRO A 163 -40.33 -10.99 -35.39
C PRO A 163 -41.12 -11.69 -34.26
N THR A 164 -42.33 -11.20 -34.00
CA THR A 164 -43.31 -11.91 -33.17
C THR A 164 -43.68 -13.23 -33.85
N PRO A 165 -43.66 -14.40 -33.18
CA PRO A 165 -44.04 -15.65 -33.82
C PRO A 165 -45.54 -15.64 -34.14
N THR A 166 -45.87 -15.55 -35.42
CA THR A 166 -47.19 -15.96 -35.93
C THR A 166 -47.28 -17.48 -35.81
N PRO A 167 -48.35 -18.07 -35.22
CA PRO A 167 -48.47 -19.51 -35.11
C PRO A 167 -48.51 -20.12 -36.52
N THR A 168 -47.45 -20.84 -36.89
CA THR A 168 -47.39 -21.58 -38.16
C THR A 168 -46.80 -22.97 -37.88
N PRO A 169 -47.08 -23.92 -38.77
CA PRO A 169 -47.89 -25.11 -38.55
C PRO A 169 -47.21 -26.17 -37.66
N THR A 170 -48.00 -27.17 -37.23
CA THR A 170 -47.60 -28.42 -36.56
C THR A 170 -46.14 -28.83 -36.84
N PRO A 171 -45.32 -29.10 -35.81
CA PRO A 171 -43.89 -29.33 -35.97
C PRO A 171 -43.62 -30.58 -36.81
N THR A 172 -42.89 -30.38 -37.92
CA THR A 172 -41.87 -31.34 -38.36
C THR A 172 -40.87 -31.48 -37.19
N PRO A 173 -40.48 -32.70 -36.77
CA PRO A 173 -39.63 -32.87 -35.59
C PRO A 173 -38.36 -32.03 -35.70
N THR A 174 -38.23 -31.05 -34.80
CA THR A 174 -37.03 -30.25 -34.59
C THR A 174 -35.87 -31.20 -34.27
N PRO A 175 -34.68 -31.03 -34.89
CA PRO A 175 -33.49 -31.71 -34.39
C PRO A 175 -33.31 -31.34 -32.90
N PRO A 176 -32.90 -32.28 -32.04
CA PRO A 176 -32.73 -32.03 -30.61
C PRO A 176 -31.98 -30.71 -30.34
N PRO A 177 -32.31 -29.95 -29.28
CA PRO A 177 -31.58 -28.73 -28.94
C PRO A 177 -30.09 -29.07 -28.89
N ALA A 178 -29.28 -28.24 -29.56
CA ALA A 178 -27.84 -28.32 -29.40
C ALA A 178 -27.52 -28.32 -27.90
N PRO A 179 -26.67 -29.24 -27.43
CA PRO A 179 -26.46 -29.39 -26.01
C PRO A 179 -25.89 -28.09 -25.45
N ALA A 180 -26.50 -27.57 -24.37
CA ALA A 180 -26.05 -26.34 -23.75
C ALA A 180 -24.70 -26.59 -23.09
N LEU A 181 -23.69 -25.85 -23.52
CA LEU A 181 -22.39 -25.79 -22.85
C LEU A 181 -22.48 -24.74 -21.73
N THR A 182 -21.92 -25.05 -20.57
CA THR A 182 -21.69 -24.11 -19.46
C THR A 182 -20.21 -24.06 -19.16
N ILE A 183 -19.75 -22.93 -18.62
CA ILE A 183 -18.37 -22.72 -18.21
C ILE A 183 -18.36 -22.10 -16.81
N ASP A 184 -17.51 -22.61 -15.93
CA ASP A 184 -17.25 -22.06 -14.60
C ASP A 184 -15.74 -21.82 -14.44
N LEU A 185 -15.35 -20.62 -14.01
CA LEU A 185 -13.95 -20.22 -13.89
C LEU A 185 -13.52 -20.18 -12.42
N THR A 186 -12.54 -21.01 -12.07
CA THR A 186 -12.04 -21.13 -10.70
C THR A 186 -10.56 -20.79 -10.58
N PRO A 187 -10.12 -20.18 -9.48
CA PRO A 187 -10.94 -19.55 -8.44
C PRO A 187 -11.63 -18.27 -8.97
N ALA A 188 -12.88 -18.01 -8.54
CA ALA A 188 -13.64 -16.80 -8.94
C ALA A 188 -13.00 -15.49 -8.44
N SER A 189 -12.24 -15.56 -7.35
CA SER A 189 -11.42 -14.46 -6.85
C SER A 189 -10.17 -15.00 -6.16
N ASP A 190 -9.03 -14.33 -6.33
CA ASP A 190 -7.81 -14.68 -5.62
C ASP A 190 -6.90 -13.44 -5.41
N THR A 191 -5.91 -13.52 -4.52
CA THR A 191 -4.95 -12.43 -4.24
C THR A 191 -3.52 -12.97 -4.15
N ASN A 192 -2.61 -12.41 -4.94
CA ASN A 192 -1.19 -12.76 -4.89
C ASN A 192 -0.30 -11.51 -4.81
N ALA A 193 0.96 -11.70 -4.43
CA ALA A 193 2.00 -10.69 -4.66
C ALA A 193 2.30 -10.52 -6.16
N VAL A 194 2.61 -9.28 -6.57
CA VAL A 194 3.13 -8.94 -7.89
C VAL A 194 4.28 -9.87 -8.31
N GLY A 195 4.34 -10.22 -9.59
CA GLY A 195 5.37 -11.08 -10.18
C GLY A 195 5.20 -12.58 -9.95
N THR A 196 4.31 -13.02 -9.06
CA THR A 196 3.98 -14.45 -8.92
C THR A 196 3.10 -14.93 -10.09
N SER A 197 3.09 -16.23 -10.36
CA SER A 197 2.15 -16.81 -11.33
C SER A 197 0.78 -17.05 -10.68
N HIS A 198 -0.28 -16.90 -11.45
CA HIS A 198 -1.63 -17.27 -11.07
C HIS A 198 -2.28 -18.06 -12.19
N THR A 199 -2.89 -19.20 -11.84
CA THR A 199 -3.56 -20.10 -12.76
C THR A 199 -5.05 -20.14 -12.45
N VAL A 200 -5.86 -19.99 -13.48
CA VAL A 200 -7.30 -20.25 -13.45
C VAL A 200 -7.62 -21.52 -14.23
N THR A 201 -8.65 -22.22 -13.80
CA THR A 201 -9.21 -23.41 -14.46
C THR A 201 -10.64 -23.11 -14.87
N ALA A 202 -10.91 -23.15 -16.17
CA ALA A 202 -12.24 -23.17 -16.73
C ALA A 202 -12.73 -24.60 -16.81
N VAL A 203 -13.85 -24.90 -16.15
CA VAL A 203 -14.54 -26.18 -16.22
C VAL A 203 -15.71 -26.04 -17.17
N VAL A 204 -15.73 -26.81 -18.25
CA VAL A 204 -16.79 -26.78 -19.26
C VAL A 204 -17.63 -28.04 -19.17
N GLU A 205 -18.94 -27.88 -19.06
CA GLU A 205 -19.88 -28.98 -19.02
C GLU A 205 -20.86 -28.91 -20.18
N ARG A 206 -21.25 -30.08 -20.70
CA ARG A 206 -22.27 -30.27 -21.73
C ARG A 206 -23.40 -31.08 -21.12
N ASN A 207 -24.56 -30.45 -20.91
CA ASN A 207 -25.71 -31.07 -20.23
C ASN A 207 -25.35 -31.65 -18.85
N GLY A 208 -24.49 -30.98 -18.08
CA GLY A 208 -24.08 -31.42 -16.73
C GLY A 208 -23.07 -32.57 -16.68
N ALA A 209 -22.37 -32.84 -17.79
CA ALA A 209 -21.24 -33.76 -17.84
C ALA A 209 -20.01 -33.04 -18.44
N PRO A 210 -18.77 -33.39 -18.03
CA PRO A 210 -17.56 -32.79 -18.58
C PRO A 210 -17.50 -32.79 -20.12
N ALA A 211 -17.22 -31.61 -20.69
CA ALA A 211 -17.12 -31.42 -22.13
C ALA A 211 -15.65 -31.36 -22.55
N SER A 212 -15.15 -32.44 -23.15
CA SER A 212 -13.77 -32.54 -23.64
C SER A 212 -13.62 -32.05 -25.08
N GLY A 213 -12.50 -31.40 -25.40
CA GLY A 213 -12.16 -30.94 -26.74
C GLY A 213 -12.72 -29.56 -27.12
N GLU A 214 -13.34 -28.85 -26.17
CA GLU A 214 -13.87 -27.50 -26.37
C GLU A 214 -12.72 -26.48 -26.26
N ARG A 215 -12.64 -25.51 -27.17
CA ARG A 215 -11.63 -24.45 -27.07
C ARG A 215 -12.13 -23.37 -26.12
N VAL A 216 -11.34 -23.08 -25.08
CA VAL A 216 -11.58 -21.97 -24.17
C VAL A 216 -10.57 -20.87 -24.46
N ARG A 217 -11.04 -19.64 -24.63
CA ARG A 217 -10.20 -18.45 -24.72
C ARG A 217 -10.25 -17.66 -23.42
N PHE A 218 -9.12 -17.05 -23.09
CA PHE A 218 -8.93 -16.26 -21.89
C PHE A 218 -8.48 -14.86 -22.25
N ARG A 219 -8.99 -13.86 -21.53
CA ARG A 219 -8.58 -12.47 -21.64
C ARG A 219 -8.46 -11.86 -20.26
N VAL A 220 -7.36 -11.16 -20.02
CA VAL A 220 -7.10 -10.45 -18.77
C VAL A 220 -7.10 -8.95 -19.04
N THR A 221 -7.91 -8.23 -18.27
CA THR A 221 -8.00 -6.76 -18.31
C THR A 221 -7.68 -6.17 -16.94
N GLY A 222 -7.47 -4.85 -16.87
CA GLY A 222 -7.11 -4.13 -15.64
C GLY A 222 -5.70 -3.57 -15.65
N GLY A 223 -5.24 -3.06 -14.51
CA GLY A 223 -3.93 -2.43 -14.36
C GLY A 223 -2.76 -3.43 -14.21
N GLY A 224 -1.55 -2.88 -14.16
CA GLY A 224 -0.33 -3.58 -13.74
C GLY A 224 0.46 -4.34 -14.80
N SER A 225 0.01 -4.30 -16.05
CA SER A 225 0.60 -5.01 -17.20
C SER A 225 0.56 -6.54 -17.05
N PRO A 226 -0.64 -7.16 -17.15
CA PRO A 226 -0.77 -8.61 -17.11
C PRO A 226 -0.03 -9.27 -18.28
N SER A 227 0.68 -10.36 -18.01
CA SER A 227 1.50 -11.08 -18.99
C SER A 227 1.43 -12.60 -18.81
N PRO A 228 0.99 -13.36 -19.83
CA PRO A 228 0.29 -12.85 -21.03
C PRO A 228 -1.08 -12.25 -20.65
N SER A 229 -1.58 -11.28 -21.43
CA SER A 229 -2.91 -10.68 -21.20
C SER A 229 -4.05 -11.42 -21.91
N SER A 230 -3.74 -12.49 -22.64
CA SER A 230 -4.71 -13.37 -23.29
C SER A 230 -4.09 -14.72 -23.59
N GLY A 231 -4.91 -15.76 -23.77
CA GLY A 231 -4.47 -17.08 -24.18
C GLY A 231 -5.64 -17.97 -24.55
N SER A 232 -5.36 -19.24 -24.83
CA SER A 232 -6.40 -20.24 -25.06
C SER A 232 -5.88 -21.62 -24.68
N ASP A 233 -6.78 -22.48 -24.27
CA ASP A 233 -6.52 -23.90 -24.01
C ASP A 233 -7.70 -24.75 -24.52
N VAL A 234 -7.54 -26.07 -24.60
CA VAL A 234 -8.59 -27.00 -25.03
C VAL A 234 -8.93 -27.92 -23.86
N THR A 235 -10.21 -28.11 -23.58
CA THR A 235 -10.64 -28.90 -22.43
C THR A 235 -10.21 -30.36 -22.53
N ASP A 236 -9.70 -30.90 -21.43
CA ASP A 236 -9.30 -32.30 -21.32
C ASP A 236 -10.48 -33.26 -21.06
N SER A 237 -10.22 -34.51 -20.65
CA SER A 237 -11.28 -35.50 -20.39
C SER A 237 -12.18 -35.14 -19.20
N ASP A 238 -11.69 -34.30 -18.29
CA ASP A 238 -12.40 -33.81 -17.12
C ASP A 238 -13.10 -32.48 -17.41
N GLY A 239 -13.03 -31.99 -18.66
CA GLY A 239 -13.68 -30.76 -19.10
C GLY A 239 -12.90 -29.51 -18.71
N GLU A 240 -11.63 -29.65 -18.31
CA GLU A 240 -10.84 -28.56 -17.75
C GLU A 240 -9.89 -27.95 -18.79
N ALA A 241 -9.85 -26.62 -18.83
CA ALA A 241 -8.91 -25.81 -19.60
C ALA A 241 -8.25 -24.79 -18.67
N THR A 242 -6.93 -24.59 -18.79
CA THR A 242 -6.19 -23.76 -17.82
C THR A 242 -5.51 -22.56 -18.48
N PHE A 243 -5.38 -21.48 -17.71
CA PHE A 243 -4.64 -20.30 -18.14
C PHE A 243 -3.83 -19.71 -17.00
N THR A 244 -2.55 -19.42 -17.27
CA THR A 244 -1.61 -18.88 -16.29
C THR A 244 -1.07 -17.53 -16.73
N PHE A 245 -1.08 -16.55 -15.84
CA PHE A 245 -0.50 -15.24 -16.07
C PHE A 245 0.16 -14.65 -14.81
N THR A 246 0.93 -13.59 -15.02
CA THR A 246 1.60 -12.77 -13.99
C THR A 246 1.18 -11.31 -14.15
N ASN A 247 1.43 -10.48 -13.13
CA ASN A 247 1.27 -9.03 -13.23
C ASN A 247 2.50 -8.32 -12.67
N SER A 248 2.94 -7.23 -13.32
CA SER A 248 4.21 -6.56 -12.98
C SER A 248 4.08 -5.42 -11.97
N LEU A 249 2.86 -4.94 -11.72
CA LEU A 249 2.57 -3.94 -10.68
C LEU A 249 1.26 -4.30 -9.96
N ALA A 250 1.08 -3.72 -8.78
CA ALA A 250 -0.12 -3.94 -7.98
C ALA A 250 -1.36 -3.41 -8.69
N ALA A 251 -2.38 -4.25 -8.84
CA ALA A 251 -3.65 -3.93 -9.48
C ALA A 251 -4.66 -5.07 -9.27
N THR A 252 -5.94 -4.78 -9.50
CA THR A 252 -6.95 -5.83 -9.70
C THR A 252 -7.17 -6.03 -11.19
N ASN A 253 -7.18 -7.30 -11.61
CA ASN A 253 -7.50 -7.74 -12.96
C ASN A 253 -8.83 -8.49 -13.00
N THR A 254 -9.52 -8.36 -14.12
CA THR A 254 -10.68 -9.19 -14.48
C THR A 254 -10.23 -10.18 -15.54
N ILE A 255 -10.50 -11.46 -15.31
CA ILE A 255 -10.27 -12.56 -16.23
C ILE A 255 -11.62 -12.93 -16.85
N GLU A 256 -11.71 -12.87 -18.17
CA GLU A 256 -12.84 -13.38 -18.96
C GLU A 256 -12.41 -14.72 -19.57
N ALA A 257 -13.22 -15.77 -19.42
CA ALA A 257 -13.04 -17.05 -20.10
C ALA A 257 -14.30 -17.41 -20.88
N TRP A 258 -14.18 -17.70 -22.18
CA TRP A 258 -15.32 -18.08 -23.01
C TRP A 258 -15.02 -19.30 -23.87
N VAL A 259 -16.05 -20.11 -24.12
CA VAL A 259 -15.98 -21.24 -25.04
C VAL A 259 -16.15 -20.73 -26.46
N ASP A 260 -15.12 -20.91 -27.26
CA ASP A 260 -15.02 -20.42 -28.63
C ASP A 260 -15.61 -21.45 -29.60
N LEU A 261 -16.88 -21.27 -29.95
CA LEU A 261 -17.68 -22.31 -30.61
C LEU A 261 -17.39 -22.42 -32.11
N ASP A 262 -17.02 -21.31 -32.74
CA ASP A 262 -16.77 -21.23 -34.18
C ASP A 262 -15.28 -21.13 -34.54
N ASN A 263 -14.41 -21.00 -33.53
CA ASN A 263 -12.97 -21.01 -33.63
C ASN A 263 -12.39 -19.77 -34.34
N ASP A 264 -13.04 -18.60 -34.25
CA ASP A 264 -12.73 -17.44 -35.08
C ASP A 264 -11.73 -16.43 -34.49
N GLY A 265 -11.65 -16.32 -33.17
CA GLY A 265 -10.76 -15.39 -32.44
C GLY A 265 -11.49 -14.45 -31.50
N VAL A 266 -12.79 -14.31 -31.70
CA VAL A 266 -13.65 -13.26 -31.17
C VAL A 266 -14.52 -13.86 -30.06
N ARG A 267 -15.20 -12.99 -29.33
CA ARG A 267 -16.23 -13.37 -28.37
C ARG A 267 -17.57 -13.00 -28.97
N ASP A 268 -18.41 -14.00 -29.21
CA ASP A 268 -19.79 -13.83 -29.68
C ASP A 268 -20.81 -13.87 -28.54
N ALA A 269 -22.06 -13.52 -28.85
CA ALA A 269 -23.12 -13.41 -27.86
C ALA A 269 -23.66 -14.77 -27.40
N ASP A 270 -23.52 -15.81 -28.23
CA ASP A 270 -23.94 -17.18 -27.97
C ASP A 270 -22.84 -18.05 -27.36
N GLU A 271 -21.64 -17.51 -27.17
CA GLU A 271 -20.53 -18.21 -26.54
C GLU A 271 -20.64 -18.16 -25.01
N PRO A 272 -20.69 -19.33 -24.34
CA PRO A 272 -20.69 -19.40 -22.88
C PRO A 272 -19.46 -18.67 -22.30
N LEU A 273 -19.70 -17.84 -21.30
CA LEU A 273 -18.69 -17.00 -20.64
C LEU A 273 -18.79 -17.17 -19.12
N ASP A 274 -17.64 -17.17 -18.46
CA ASP A 274 -17.55 -16.83 -17.05
C ASP A 274 -16.39 -15.85 -16.78
N THR A 275 -16.41 -15.23 -15.60
CA THR A 275 -15.40 -14.24 -15.19
C THR A 275 -14.86 -14.49 -13.79
N ALA A 276 -13.58 -14.20 -13.60
CA ALA A 276 -12.92 -14.24 -12.30
C ALA A 276 -12.15 -12.93 -12.06
N THR A 277 -11.77 -12.70 -10.80
CA THR A 277 -10.99 -11.52 -10.40
C THR A 277 -9.67 -11.93 -9.76
N LYS A 278 -8.59 -11.21 -10.08
CA LYS A 278 -7.29 -11.41 -9.44
C LYS A 278 -6.74 -10.11 -8.92
N THR A 279 -6.49 -10.04 -7.62
CA THR A 279 -5.80 -8.89 -7.01
C THR A 279 -4.30 -9.18 -6.86
N TRP A 280 -3.49 -8.24 -7.30
CA TRP A 280 -2.04 -8.24 -7.17
C TRP A 280 -1.64 -7.18 -6.14
N THR A 281 -1.03 -7.61 -5.04
CA THR A 281 -0.54 -6.73 -3.99
C THR A 281 0.91 -6.35 -4.22
N GLY A 282 1.29 -5.12 -3.87
CA GLY A 282 2.68 -4.67 -3.92
C GLY A 282 3.59 -5.53 -3.04
N GLU A 283 4.90 -5.43 -3.29
CA GLU A 283 5.91 -6.05 -2.44
C GLU A 283 5.85 -5.47 -1.02
N LEU A 284 6.31 -6.25 -0.05
CA LEU A 284 6.47 -5.75 1.31
C LEU A 284 7.83 -5.05 1.39
N ASP A 285 7.83 -3.84 1.92
CA ASP A 285 9.02 -3.09 2.26
C ASP A 285 9.27 -3.24 3.77
N ILE A 286 10.54 -3.27 4.18
CA ILE A 286 10.95 -3.29 5.59
C ILE A 286 12.04 -2.25 5.82
N GLU A 287 11.91 -1.46 6.88
CA GLU A 287 12.91 -0.48 7.33
C GLU A 287 13.24 -0.73 8.80
N LEU A 288 14.52 -0.70 9.16
CA LEU A 288 14.99 -0.96 10.52
C LEU A 288 15.51 0.31 11.19
N ALA A 289 14.82 0.76 12.23
CA ALA A 289 15.16 1.95 12.99
C ALA A 289 15.59 1.62 14.44
N PRO A 290 16.51 2.39 15.05
CA PRO A 290 17.37 3.36 14.37
C PRO A 290 18.38 2.65 13.46
N SER A 291 18.66 3.21 12.28
CA SER A 291 19.61 2.63 11.31
C SER A 291 21.05 2.61 11.82
N SER A 292 21.37 3.48 12.78
CA SER A 292 22.58 3.35 13.59
C SER A 292 22.43 3.96 14.98
N ASP A 293 23.15 3.41 15.96
CA ASP A 293 23.16 3.95 17.31
C ASP A 293 24.43 3.51 18.09
N THR A 294 24.73 4.14 19.24
CA THR A 294 25.87 3.82 20.11
C THR A 294 25.45 3.72 21.57
N ASN A 295 25.68 2.58 22.21
CA ASN A 295 25.38 2.37 23.63
C ASN A 295 26.61 1.96 24.44
N PRO A 296 26.59 2.16 25.77
CA PRO A 296 27.52 1.51 26.67
C PRO A 296 27.34 -0.02 26.63
N VAL A 297 28.44 -0.76 26.78
CA VAL A 297 28.41 -2.22 27.00
C VAL A 297 27.50 -2.59 28.17
N GLY A 298 26.81 -3.73 28.06
CA GLY A 298 25.89 -4.27 29.06
C GLY A 298 24.53 -3.57 29.17
N THR A 299 24.24 -2.61 28.28
CA THR A 299 22.89 -2.01 28.20
C THR A 299 22.04 -2.69 27.15
N ASN A 300 20.71 -2.62 27.30
CA ASN A 300 19.81 -3.09 26.26
C ASN A 300 19.70 -2.06 25.13
N HIS A 301 19.52 -2.54 23.92
CA HIS A 301 19.17 -1.75 22.74
C HIS A 301 18.03 -2.41 21.98
N THR A 302 17.05 -1.61 21.61
CA THR A 302 15.88 -2.08 20.84
C THR A 302 15.93 -1.48 19.45
N VAL A 303 15.74 -2.33 18.44
CA VAL A 303 15.45 -1.93 17.07
C VAL A 303 13.99 -2.21 16.75
N THR A 304 13.41 -1.40 15.88
CA THR A 304 12.04 -1.52 15.37
C THR A 304 12.11 -1.70 13.86
N ALA A 305 11.62 -2.83 13.38
CA ALA A 305 11.37 -3.08 11.97
C ALA A 305 9.95 -2.59 11.63
N THR A 306 9.84 -1.67 10.68
CA THR A 306 8.54 -1.19 10.14
C THR A 306 8.30 -1.88 8.81
N VAL A 307 7.17 -2.57 8.67
CA VAL A 307 6.78 -3.25 7.43
C VAL A 307 5.62 -2.52 6.78
N GLU A 308 5.80 -2.16 5.51
CA GLU A 308 4.81 -1.46 4.73
C GLU A 308 4.50 -2.18 3.40
N ARG A 309 3.32 -1.91 2.85
CA ARG A 309 2.93 -2.28 1.50
C ARG A 309 2.37 -1.06 0.82
N ASN A 310 3.05 -0.59 -0.22
CA ASN A 310 2.70 0.66 -0.91
C ASN A 310 2.61 1.87 0.06
N GLY A 311 3.52 1.94 1.03
CA GLY A 311 3.57 3.01 2.04
C GLY A 311 2.48 2.93 3.12
N VAL A 312 1.81 1.78 3.26
CA VAL A 312 0.81 1.53 4.30
C VAL A 312 1.31 0.42 5.21
N ALA A 313 1.30 0.67 6.52
CA ALA A 313 1.66 -0.30 7.55
C ALA A 313 0.91 -1.64 7.39
N VAL A 314 1.64 -2.75 7.53
CA VAL A 314 1.08 -4.10 7.41
C VAL A 314 1.24 -4.85 8.72
N SER A 315 0.11 -5.17 9.36
CA SER A 315 0.05 -6.00 10.55
C SER A 315 0.09 -7.50 10.25
N GLY A 316 0.58 -8.30 11.20
CA GLY A 316 0.58 -9.76 11.11
C GLY A 316 1.73 -10.37 10.32
N VAL A 317 2.72 -9.56 9.91
CA VAL A 317 3.90 -10.01 9.16
C VAL A 317 4.96 -10.49 10.13
N ARG A 318 5.50 -11.69 9.91
CA ARG A 318 6.60 -12.22 10.73
C ARG A 318 7.93 -11.62 10.29
N VAL A 319 8.61 -10.97 11.22
CA VAL A 319 9.96 -10.43 11.05
C VAL A 319 10.94 -11.25 11.88
N ARG A 320 12.08 -11.60 11.28
CA ARG A 320 13.21 -12.29 11.92
C ARG A 320 14.36 -11.31 12.09
N PHE A 321 15.10 -11.47 13.17
CA PHE A 321 16.27 -10.64 13.49
C PHE A 321 17.49 -11.52 13.70
N GLN A 322 18.64 -11.07 13.21
CA GLN A 322 19.94 -11.68 13.45
C GLN A 322 20.99 -10.60 13.70
N VAL A 323 21.81 -10.81 14.73
CA VAL A 323 22.90 -9.92 15.14
C VAL A 323 24.23 -10.58 14.76
N SER A 324 25.16 -9.83 14.17
CA SER A 324 26.52 -10.31 13.95
C SER A 324 27.21 -10.63 15.28
N THR A 325 28.12 -11.61 15.30
CA THR A 325 28.62 -12.23 16.55
C THR A 325 29.85 -11.55 17.16
N GLU A 326 30.18 -10.31 16.79
CA GLU A 326 31.32 -9.60 17.40
C GLU A 326 31.02 -9.22 18.86
N GLY A 327 31.96 -9.47 19.77
CA GLY A 327 31.78 -9.35 21.22
C GLY A 327 31.01 -10.54 21.80
N ASP A 328 30.03 -10.27 22.66
CA ASP A 328 29.11 -11.26 23.24
C ASP A 328 27.65 -10.76 23.18
N PRO A 329 27.07 -10.63 21.98
CA PRO A 329 25.70 -10.16 21.83
C PRO A 329 24.68 -11.19 22.31
N SER A 330 23.68 -10.75 23.08
CA SER A 330 22.64 -11.63 23.62
C SER A 330 21.25 -10.96 23.64
N PRO A 331 20.21 -11.61 23.08
CA PRO A 331 20.28 -12.79 22.20
C PRO A 331 20.85 -12.44 20.81
N THR A 332 21.38 -13.43 20.08
CA THR A 332 21.92 -13.24 18.71
C THR A 332 20.86 -13.35 17.62
N THR A 333 19.70 -13.90 17.92
CA THR A 333 18.56 -14.01 17.01
C THR A 333 17.25 -13.76 17.75
N GLY A 334 16.22 -13.40 17.00
CA GLY A 334 14.87 -13.21 17.52
C GLY A 334 13.83 -13.15 16.42
N SER A 335 12.58 -13.03 16.81
CA SER A 335 11.47 -12.81 15.87
C SER A 335 10.33 -12.09 16.56
N ASP A 336 9.62 -11.29 15.80
CA ASP A 336 8.38 -10.64 16.24
C ASP A 336 7.37 -10.63 15.08
N VAL A 337 6.12 -10.29 15.38
CA VAL A 337 5.05 -10.14 14.38
C VAL A 337 4.59 -8.70 14.40
N THR A 338 4.46 -8.08 13.24
CA THR A 338 4.10 -6.67 13.14
C THR A 338 2.73 -6.37 13.73
N ASP A 339 2.64 -5.30 14.50
CA ASP A 339 1.38 -4.81 15.09
C ASP A 339 0.54 -3.99 14.09
N THR A 340 -0.47 -3.26 14.58
CA THR A 340 -1.35 -2.44 13.72
C THR A 340 -0.64 -1.26 13.05
N ASP A 341 0.49 -0.83 13.60
CA ASP A 341 1.32 0.23 13.05
C ASP A 341 2.42 -0.33 12.13
N GLY A 342 2.41 -1.65 11.89
CA GLY A 342 3.36 -2.34 11.03
C GLY A 342 4.71 -2.58 11.70
N GLU A 343 4.79 -2.43 13.03
CA GLU A 343 6.05 -2.47 13.77
C GLU A 343 6.28 -3.82 14.43
N ALA A 344 7.51 -4.34 14.30
CA ALA A 344 8.03 -5.51 15.01
C ALA A 344 9.34 -5.12 15.70
N THR A 345 9.53 -5.52 16.95
CA THR A 345 10.68 -5.06 17.76
C THR A 345 11.62 -6.19 18.16
N PHE A 346 12.90 -5.85 18.32
CA PHE A 346 13.90 -6.77 18.83
C PHE A 346 14.87 -6.07 19.75
N THR A 347 15.11 -6.66 20.93
CA THR A 347 16.00 -6.11 21.95
C THR A 347 17.15 -7.05 22.24
N PHE A 348 18.37 -6.51 22.24
CA PHE A 348 19.59 -7.24 22.59
C PHE A 348 20.59 -6.35 23.34
N SER A 349 21.56 -6.97 23.99
CA SER A 349 22.70 -6.31 24.64
C SER A 349 24.02 -6.88 24.12
N ASN A 350 25.14 -6.22 24.44
CA ASN A 350 26.48 -6.77 24.25
C ASN A 350 27.36 -6.37 25.44
N ASP A 351 27.99 -7.34 26.09
CA ASP A 351 28.83 -7.11 27.27
C ASP A 351 30.27 -6.76 26.93
N GLU A 352 30.68 -6.88 25.66
CA GLU A 352 31.99 -6.49 25.16
C GLU A 352 31.91 -5.36 24.13
N PRO A 353 32.95 -4.51 24.01
CA PRO A 353 33.00 -3.49 22.96
C PRO A 353 33.02 -4.13 21.57
N ALA A 354 32.08 -3.73 20.72
CA ALA A 354 31.92 -4.30 19.37
C ALA A 354 31.12 -3.35 18.47
N THR A 355 31.08 -3.64 17.17
CA THR A 355 30.10 -3.06 16.25
C THR A 355 29.28 -4.18 15.63
N ASN A 356 28.03 -4.33 16.08
CA ASN A 356 27.14 -5.34 15.55
C ASN A 356 26.33 -4.80 14.36
N THR A 357 26.15 -5.63 13.34
CA THR A 357 25.13 -5.43 12.31
C THR A 357 23.91 -6.25 12.70
N VAL A 358 22.76 -5.60 12.76
CA VAL A 358 21.46 -6.24 12.95
C VAL A 358 20.81 -6.36 11.57
N THR A 359 20.49 -7.57 11.16
CA THR A 359 19.72 -7.83 9.93
C THR A 359 18.30 -8.20 10.34
N ALA A 360 17.31 -7.50 9.78
CA ALA A 360 15.90 -7.86 9.91
C ALA A 360 15.35 -8.27 8.55
N TRP A 361 14.57 -9.36 8.46
CA TRP A 361 13.94 -9.78 7.21
C TRP A 361 12.54 -10.33 7.44
N ILE A 362 11.72 -10.25 6.39
CA ILE A 362 10.37 -10.81 6.37
C ILE A 362 10.46 -12.30 6.04
N ASP A 363 9.99 -13.15 6.95
CA ASP A 363 10.03 -14.62 6.84
C ASP A 363 8.77 -15.11 6.09
N LEU A 364 8.82 -15.07 4.76
CA LEU A 364 7.65 -15.29 3.90
C LEU A 364 7.22 -16.76 3.87
N ASP A 365 8.17 -17.69 3.98
CA ASP A 365 7.91 -19.12 3.92
C ASP A 365 7.95 -19.81 5.31
N GLY A 366 8.27 -19.06 6.37
CA GLY A 366 8.32 -19.55 7.74
C GLY A 366 9.49 -20.49 8.01
N ASN A 367 10.48 -20.56 7.11
CA ASN A 367 11.60 -21.50 7.20
C ASN A 367 12.74 -21.01 8.11
N THR A 368 12.63 -19.79 8.65
CA THR A 368 13.57 -19.12 9.58
C THR A 368 14.92 -18.69 8.99
N THR A 369 15.17 -18.99 7.72
CA THR A 369 16.39 -18.64 7.00
C THR A 369 16.10 -17.60 5.94
N ARG A 370 16.94 -16.57 5.84
CA ARG A 370 16.73 -15.53 4.84
C ARG A 370 16.92 -16.07 3.43
N ASN A 371 15.86 -16.08 2.63
CA ASN A 371 15.89 -16.42 1.21
C ASN A 371 16.25 -15.20 0.33
N SER A 372 16.54 -15.42 -0.95
CA SER A 372 16.90 -14.33 -1.88
C SER A 372 15.74 -13.42 -2.24
N ASN A 373 14.50 -13.88 -2.06
CA ASN A 373 13.25 -13.19 -2.36
C ASN A 373 12.59 -12.58 -1.10
N GLU A 374 13.29 -12.58 0.02
CA GLU A 374 12.77 -12.03 1.27
C GLU A 374 13.29 -10.61 1.49
N PRO A 375 12.40 -9.60 1.57
CA PRO A 375 12.76 -8.24 1.88
C PRO A 375 13.51 -8.18 3.23
N PHE A 376 14.59 -7.41 3.26
CA PHE A 376 15.41 -7.25 4.46
C PHE A 376 15.99 -5.84 4.53
N ASP A 377 16.31 -5.43 5.75
CA ASP A 377 17.08 -4.23 6.02
C ASP A 377 18.10 -4.47 7.14
N THR A 378 19.06 -3.56 7.28
CA THR A 378 20.15 -3.68 8.25
C THR A 378 20.38 -2.38 9.02
N ALA A 379 20.63 -2.53 10.32
CA ALA A 379 21.04 -1.44 11.22
C ALA A 379 22.40 -1.73 11.85
N THR A 380 23.14 -0.69 12.22
CA THR A 380 24.45 -0.82 12.87
C THR A 380 24.42 -0.35 14.32
N LYS A 381 24.79 -1.21 15.25
CA LYS A 381 24.89 -0.89 16.67
C LYS A 381 26.34 -0.93 17.16
N LYS A 382 26.84 0.19 17.70
CA LYS A 382 28.15 0.25 18.34
C LYS A 382 28.05 0.16 19.86
N TRP A 383 28.91 -0.66 20.47
CA TRP A 383 29.04 -0.84 21.91
C TRP A 383 30.39 -0.31 22.39
N VAL A 384 30.36 0.55 23.40
CA VAL A 384 31.56 1.21 23.93
C VAL A 384 31.73 0.96 25.42
N ALA A 385 32.95 0.60 25.84
CA ALA A 385 33.27 0.48 27.26
C ALA A 385 33.48 1.85 27.90
N TRP A 386 33.20 1.92 29.20
CA TRP A 386 33.66 3.00 30.05
C TRP A 386 35.18 2.91 30.18
N THR A 387 35.86 4.05 30.16
CA THR A 387 37.29 4.12 30.44
C THR A 387 37.56 5.06 31.59
N LEU A 388 38.51 4.69 32.45
CA LEU A 388 38.98 5.51 33.57
C LEU A 388 40.50 5.61 33.49
N SER A 389 41.02 6.82 33.49
CA SER A 389 42.45 7.10 33.44
C SER A 389 42.86 8.10 34.52
N LEU A 390 44.12 8.03 34.95
CA LEU A 390 44.72 9.00 35.87
C LEU A 390 45.75 9.85 35.13
N SER A 391 45.79 11.14 35.45
CA SER A 391 46.78 12.11 34.97
C SER A 391 47.32 12.95 36.11
N PRO A 392 48.66 13.11 36.24
CA PRO A 392 49.67 12.32 35.51
C PRO A 392 49.63 10.83 35.92
N SER A 393 49.98 9.92 35.00
CA SER A 393 50.04 8.48 35.27
C SER A 393 51.29 8.08 36.07
N VAL A 394 52.33 8.90 36.00
CA VAL A 394 53.53 8.87 36.84
C VAL A 394 53.89 10.32 37.13
N ASP A 395 54.06 10.66 38.40
CA ASP A 395 54.61 11.94 38.83
C ASP A 395 55.91 11.69 39.59
N THR A 396 56.98 12.37 39.19
CA THR A 396 58.23 12.43 39.94
C THR A 396 58.37 13.84 40.47
N ASN A 397 57.48 14.20 41.38
CA ASN A 397 57.49 15.55 41.90
C ASN A 397 58.69 15.72 42.85
N LEU A 398 59.49 16.75 42.59
CA LEU A 398 60.30 17.35 43.63
C LEU A 398 59.32 18.08 44.55
N ILE A 399 59.32 17.68 45.81
CA ILE A 399 58.65 18.32 46.94
C ILE A 399 58.04 19.71 46.60
N GLY A 400 56.76 19.78 46.16
CA GLY A 400 56.01 21.04 45.94
C GLY A 400 55.47 21.44 44.54
N GLY A 401 55.40 20.56 43.54
CA GLY A 401 54.72 20.88 42.27
C GLY A 401 53.19 20.73 42.33
N ASP A 402 52.46 21.65 41.69
CA ASP A 402 50.98 21.67 41.48
C ASP A 402 50.63 21.19 40.05
N PRO A 403 50.55 19.87 39.79
CA PRO A 403 50.33 19.32 38.45
C PRO A 403 48.89 19.50 37.93
N ASP A 404 47.91 19.84 38.78
CA ASP A 404 46.52 20.07 38.38
C ASP A 404 46.15 21.56 38.27
N GLY A 405 47.03 22.48 38.69
CA GLY A 405 46.88 23.93 38.52
C GLY A 405 45.84 24.57 39.45
N ASN A 406 45.43 23.88 40.52
CA ASN A 406 44.35 24.29 41.42
C ASN A 406 44.85 24.99 42.70
N GLY A 407 46.13 25.37 42.77
CA GLY A 407 46.68 26.20 43.85
C GLY A 407 47.94 25.60 44.48
N PRO A 408 48.67 26.37 45.32
CA PRO A 408 49.96 25.94 45.83
C PRO A 408 49.81 24.75 46.79
N LEU A 409 50.24 23.57 46.33
CA LEU A 409 50.41 22.40 47.20
C LEU A 409 51.64 22.59 48.08
N SER A 410 51.58 22.16 49.34
CA SER A 410 52.79 22.06 50.14
C SER A 410 53.73 21.04 49.53
N ALA A 411 54.97 21.15 49.96
CA ALA A 411 56.08 20.40 49.43
C ALA A 411 55.88 18.86 49.55
N ASN A 412 55.04 18.40 50.48
CA ASN A 412 54.70 17.01 50.70
C ASN A 412 53.25 16.65 50.30
N GLN A 413 52.59 17.49 49.52
CA GLN A 413 51.21 17.30 49.08
C GLN A 413 51.13 16.98 47.58
N HIS A 414 50.20 16.10 47.22
CA HIS A 414 49.93 15.72 45.84
C HIS A 414 48.43 15.65 45.54
N ARG A 415 48.11 15.85 44.26
CA ARG A 415 46.81 15.57 43.68
C ARG A 415 46.99 14.90 42.32
N VAL A 416 46.05 14.02 41.97
CA VAL A 416 45.93 13.47 40.62
C VAL A 416 44.54 13.74 40.08
N THR A 417 44.42 13.80 38.77
CA THR A 417 43.15 13.95 38.08
C THR A 417 42.73 12.62 37.48
N ALA A 418 41.51 12.19 37.76
CA ALA A 418 40.87 11.08 37.08
C ALA A 418 40.00 11.60 35.92
N THR A 419 40.11 10.97 34.76
CA THR A 419 39.24 11.21 33.61
C THR A 419 38.45 9.95 33.33
N LEU A 420 37.14 10.03 33.54
CA LEU A 420 36.15 9.05 33.14
C LEU A 420 35.66 9.41 31.73
N SER A 421 35.62 8.44 30.82
CA SER A 421 35.08 8.65 29.48
C SER A 421 34.11 7.53 29.12
N ASN A 422 32.95 7.94 28.60
CA ASN A 422 31.93 7.07 28.01
C ASN A 422 31.45 7.74 26.72
N PRO A 423 31.75 7.19 25.53
CA PRO A 423 31.39 7.80 24.25
C PRO A 423 29.88 7.93 24.01
N ALA A 424 29.05 7.20 24.76
CA ALA A 424 27.60 7.26 24.67
C ALA A 424 26.95 8.23 25.68
N ALA A 425 27.72 8.77 26.63
CA ALA A 425 27.20 9.70 27.63
C ALA A 425 27.34 11.15 27.17
N THR A 426 26.25 11.93 27.30
CA THR A 426 26.23 13.37 26.98
C THR A 426 26.56 14.25 28.18
N ASP A 427 26.40 13.74 29.41
CA ASP A 427 26.83 14.37 30.65
C ASP A 427 27.39 13.30 31.59
N LEU A 428 28.57 13.58 32.14
CA LEU A 428 29.25 12.73 33.12
C LEU A 428 29.32 13.38 34.50
N SER A 429 28.57 14.45 34.77
CA SER A 429 28.60 15.15 36.05
C SER A 429 28.12 14.28 37.21
N GLY A 430 28.76 14.41 38.38
CA GLY A 430 28.31 13.79 39.63
C GLY A 430 28.71 12.32 39.83
N VAL A 431 29.43 11.69 38.89
CA VAL A 431 29.87 10.29 39.05
C VAL A 431 30.97 10.21 40.12
N PRO A 432 30.78 9.42 41.20
CA PRO A 432 31.76 9.31 42.27
C PRO A 432 32.96 8.46 41.84
N ILE A 433 34.16 9.04 41.86
CA ILE A 433 35.44 8.36 41.67
C ILE A 433 36.10 8.15 43.04
N ARG A 434 36.45 6.90 43.34
CA ARG A 434 37.19 6.54 44.55
C ARG A 434 38.69 6.49 44.26
N PHE A 435 39.46 7.17 45.11
CA PHE A 435 40.91 7.20 45.08
C PHE A 435 41.44 6.41 46.28
N THR A 436 42.47 5.60 46.04
CA THR A 436 43.25 4.93 47.08
C THR A 436 44.72 5.21 46.83
N VAL A 437 45.44 5.62 47.87
CA VAL A 437 46.87 5.90 47.81
C VAL A 437 47.60 5.01 48.80
N THR A 438 48.64 4.34 48.31
CA THR A 438 49.54 3.49 49.10
C THR A 438 50.95 4.06 49.04
N ALA A 439 51.62 4.12 50.18
CA ALA A 439 53.03 4.53 50.27
C ALA A 439 53.91 3.30 50.54
N SER A 440 55.04 3.18 49.83
CA SER A 440 56.05 2.12 50.06
C SER A 440 57.06 2.48 51.17
N GLY A 441 57.08 3.73 51.62
CA GLY A 441 57.83 4.24 52.78
C GLY A 441 57.13 5.46 53.38
N GLY A 442 57.29 5.68 54.70
CA GLY A 442 56.56 6.73 55.43
C GLY A 442 55.07 6.44 55.63
N SER A 443 54.26 7.48 55.81
CA SER A 443 52.79 7.40 55.90
C SER A 443 52.10 8.37 54.96
N VAL A 444 50.85 8.09 54.60
CA VAL A 444 50.05 8.92 53.70
C VAL A 444 48.69 9.23 54.32
N SER A 445 48.25 10.49 54.27
CA SER A 445 46.97 10.92 54.84
C SER A 445 46.27 11.98 53.97
N PRO A 446 44.99 11.78 53.62
CA PRO A 446 44.24 10.53 53.77
C PRO A 446 44.71 9.47 52.76
N SER A 447 44.65 8.18 53.11
CA SER A 447 44.98 7.07 52.20
C SER A 447 43.83 6.69 51.25
N THR A 448 42.63 7.22 51.48
CA THR A 448 41.46 7.03 50.62
C THR A 448 40.67 8.32 50.49
N GLY A 449 39.91 8.45 49.42
CA GLY A 449 39.10 9.64 49.18
C GLY A 449 38.12 9.46 48.03
N THR A 450 37.14 10.35 47.94
CA THR A 450 36.16 10.34 46.85
C THR A 450 36.01 11.74 46.28
N ALA A 451 35.90 11.84 44.96
CA ALA A 451 35.52 13.07 44.28
C ALA A 451 34.49 12.77 43.19
N THR A 452 33.66 13.75 42.86
CA THR A 452 32.68 13.63 41.78
C THR A 452 33.21 14.26 40.51
N THR A 453 32.93 13.63 39.37
CA THR A 453 33.25 14.17 38.05
C THR A 453 32.47 15.45 37.74
N ASN A 454 33.08 16.34 36.96
CA ASN A 454 32.36 17.42 36.27
C ASN A 454 31.68 16.89 34.98
N SER A 455 31.04 17.77 34.21
CA SER A 455 30.34 17.38 32.98
C SER A 455 31.24 16.78 31.89
N SER A 456 32.56 17.02 31.95
CA SER A 456 33.55 16.42 31.07
C SER A 456 34.13 15.11 31.60
N GLY A 457 33.58 14.56 32.69
CA GLY A 457 34.06 13.31 33.28
C GLY A 457 35.34 13.45 34.11
N ILE A 458 35.75 14.69 34.46
CA ILE A 458 36.99 14.97 35.16
C ILE A 458 36.73 15.10 36.66
N ALA A 459 37.45 14.34 37.49
CA ALA A 459 37.43 14.43 38.95
C ALA A 459 38.86 14.55 39.50
N SER A 460 39.11 15.56 40.32
CA SER A 460 40.42 15.71 41.00
C SER A 460 40.40 15.01 42.35
N SER A 461 41.44 14.25 42.69
CA SER A 461 41.52 13.56 43.97
C SER A 461 41.47 14.55 45.14
N PRO A 462 41.11 14.12 46.36
CA PRO A 462 41.45 14.89 47.55
C PRO A 462 42.95 15.14 47.63
N THR A 463 43.36 16.23 48.28
CA THR A 463 44.77 16.52 48.53
C THR A 463 45.33 15.46 49.47
N VAL A 464 46.39 14.79 49.04
CA VAL A 464 47.04 13.73 49.81
C VAL A 464 48.38 14.24 50.33
N THR A 465 48.65 14.03 51.62
CA THR A 465 49.90 14.45 52.27
C THR A 465 50.76 13.23 52.59
N PHE A 466 52.01 13.25 52.15
CA PHE A 466 53.02 12.25 52.47
C PHE A 466 53.84 12.72 53.68
N ASN A 467 54.01 11.85 54.66
CA ASN A 467 54.84 12.10 55.83
C ASN A 467 55.94 11.06 55.86
N ASP A 468 57.18 11.51 55.67
CA ASP A 468 58.34 10.67 55.89
C ASP A 468 58.51 10.40 57.40
N THR A 469 58.64 9.15 57.80
CA THR A 469 58.92 8.78 59.20
C THR A 469 60.40 8.89 59.56
N GLY A 470 61.27 9.30 58.63
CA GLY A 470 62.65 9.64 58.92
C GLY A 470 63.41 8.48 59.54
N THR A 471 63.61 7.39 58.80
CA THR A 471 64.80 6.57 59.04
C THR A 471 65.94 7.16 58.22
N THR A 472 66.65 8.11 58.83
CA THR A 472 68.00 8.47 58.39
C THR A 472 68.86 7.22 58.57
N GLU A 473 69.05 6.41 57.52
CA GLU A 473 70.22 5.55 57.49
C GLU A 473 71.43 6.47 57.27
N MET A 474 72.26 6.59 58.32
CA MET A 474 73.61 7.17 58.22
C MET A 474 74.56 6.17 57.58
#